data_AF-A0A3D0WS27-F1
#
_entry.id   AF-A0A3D0WS27-F1
#
_cell.length_a   1.000
_cell.length_b   1.000
_cell.length_c   1.000
_cell.angle_alpha   90.00
_cell.angle_beta   90.00
_cell.angle_gamma   90.00
#
_symmetry.space_group_name_H-M   'P 1'
#
loop_
_entity.id
_entity.type
_entity.pdbx_description
1 polymer ?
#
loop_
_entity_poly.entity_id
_entity_poly.type
_entity_poly.pdbx_seq_one_letter_code
_entity_poly.pdbx_strand_id
1 'polypeptide(L)'
;KILSNLTKTGDVEKDFVIFFTRLSLYFKENPYFVVTVFSEGLMDESDKINNEISGLMTLTSSHLEQILQEGQKQGTFIQSVASSDLTMISLATFKLHMFNWKFNKFKFNLTENIGKMSASLLALLRRNPD
;
A
#
# COMPACT_ATOMS: atom_id res chain seq x y z
N LYS A 1 -7.45 12.65 -3.41
CA LYS A 1 -7.46 12.72 -1.92
C LYS A 1 -7.59 11.33 -1.25
N ILE A 2 -6.99 10.26 -1.82
CA ILE A 2 -7.12 8.87 -1.31
C ILE A 2 -6.51 8.73 0.10
N LEU A 3 -5.45 9.50 0.39
CA LEU A 3 -4.68 9.44 1.63
C LEU A 3 -4.69 10.75 2.43
N SER A 4 -5.43 11.78 1.98
CA SER A 4 -5.31 13.14 2.55
C SER A 4 -5.89 13.28 3.96
N ASN A 5 -6.60 12.26 4.46
CA ASN A 5 -7.29 12.27 5.75
C ASN A 5 -6.96 11.02 6.59
N LEU A 6 -5.78 10.43 6.43
CA LEU A 6 -5.33 9.35 7.31
C LEU A 6 -5.00 9.94 8.69
N THR A 7 -5.94 9.80 9.63
CA THR A 7 -5.72 10.15 11.04
C THR A 7 -4.72 9.17 11.63
N LYS A 8 -3.53 9.67 11.99
CA LYS A 8 -2.56 8.90 12.79
C LYS A 8 -3.20 8.57 14.13
N THR A 9 -3.23 7.28 14.47
CA THR A 9 -3.84 6.82 15.71
C THR A 9 -2.85 6.77 16.88
N GLY A 10 -1.55 6.89 16.59
CA GLY A 10 -0.47 6.70 17.56
C GLY A 10 -0.04 5.24 17.72
N ASP A 11 -0.79 4.31 17.13
CA ASP A 11 -0.46 2.88 17.01
C ASP A 11 -0.03 2.61 15.56
N VAL A 12 1.26 2.36 15.37
CA VAL A 12 1.87 2.16 14.04
C VAL A 12 1.38 0.91 13.33
N GLU A 13 1.00 -0.15 14.05
CA GLU A 13 0.43 -1.36 13.44
C GLU A 13 -0.98 -1.07 12.93
N LYS A 14 -1.77 -0.35 13.73
CA LYS A 14 -3.10 0.09 13.34
C LYS A 14 -3.06 1.05 12.17
N ASP A 15 -2.13 2.01 12.17
CA ASP A 15 -1.95 2.96 11.06
C ASP A 15 -1.57 2.22 9.76
N PHE A 16 -0.72 1.19 9.84
CA PHE A 16 -0.38 0.31 8.71
C PHE A 16 -1.60 -0.43 8.15
N VAL A 17 -2.44 -1.01 9.02
CA VAL A 17 -3.69 -1.68 8.60
C VAL A 17 -4.68 -0.70 7.99
N ILE A 18 -4.86 0.48 8.59
CA ILE A 18 -5.75 1.52 8.08
C ILE A 18 -5.30 1.96 6.69
N PHE A 19 -3.99 2.14 6.47
CA PHE A 19 -3.43 2.51 5.17
C PHE A 19 -3.87 1.55 4.07
N PHE A 20 -3.63 0.24 4.23
CA PHE A 20 -4.01 -0.76 3.23
C PHE A 20 -5.53 -0.95 3.11
N THR A 21 -6.26 -0.82 4.22
CA THR A 21 -7.72 -0.89 4.22
C THR A 21 -8.30 0.25 3.37
N ARG A 22 -7.83 1.48 3.55
CA ARG A 22 -8.29 2.65 2.78
C ARG A 22 -7.99 2.50 1.29
N LEU A 23 -6.78 2.05 0.93
CA LEU A 23 -6.45 1.75 -0.46
C LEU A 23 -7.39 0.70 -1.05
N SER A 24 -7.62 -0.40 -0.34
CA SER A 24 -8.50 -1.47 -0.82
C SER A 24 -9.95 -1.02 -1.01
N LEU A 25 -10.48 -0.20 -0.10
CA LEU A 25 -11.83 0.37 -0.23
C LEU A 25 -11.92 1.31 -1.44
N TYR A 26 -10.94 2.19 -1.61
CA TYR A 26 -10.90 3.10 -2.74
C TYR A 26 -10.90 2.35 -4.08
N PHE A 27 -10.04 1.35 -4.24
CA PHE A 27 -9.99 0.57 -5.48
C PHE A 27 -11.21 -0.33 -5.68
N LYS A 28 -11.83 -0.81 -4.60
CA LYS A 28 -13.11 -1.53 -4.66
C LYS A 28 -14.23 -0.65 -5.21
N GLU A 29 -14.28 0.62 -4.79
CA GLU A 29 -15.23 1.61 -5.30
C GLU A 29 -14.87 2.10 -6.72
N ASN A 30 -13.58 2.02 -7.08
CA ASN A 30 -13.04 2.57 -8.31
C ASN A 30 -12.19 1.53 -9.09
N PRO A 31 -12.75 0.38 -9.52
CA PRO A 31 -11.97 -0.72 -10.11
C PRO A 31 -11.26 -0.35 -11.42
N TYR A 32 -11.80 0.61 -12.18
CA TYR A 32 -11.15 1.10 -13.40
C TYR A 32 -9.79 1.79 -13.13
N PHE A 33 -9.58 2.35 -11.94
CA PHE A 33 -8.28 2.91 -11.57
C PHE A 33 -7.21 1.83 -11.45
N VAL A 34 -7.58 0.61 -11.03
CA VAL A 34 -6.66 -0.54 -11.04
C VAL A 34 -6.22 -0.83 -12.47
N VAL A 35 -7.15 -0.76 -13.43
CA VAL A 35 -6.80 -0.95 -14.84
C VAL A 35 -5.84 0.15 -15.30
N THR A 36 -6.12 1.41 -15.01
CA THR A 36 -5.31 2.56 -15.42
C THR A 36 -3.92 2.58 -14.80
N VAL A 37 -3.81 2.37 -13.49
CA VAL A 37 -2.52 2.39 -12.76
C VAL A 37 -1.62 1.21 -13.15
N PHE A 38 -2.19 0.10 -13.66
CA PHE A 38 -1.44 -1.07 -14.13
C PHE A 38 -1.32 -1.18 -15.65
N SER A 39 -1.77 -0.19 -16.41
CA SER A 39 -1.56 -0.16 -17.85
C SER A 39 -0.29 0.64 -18.15
N GLU A 40 0.83 -0.06 -18.31
CA GLU A 40 2.10 0.56 -18.73
C GLU A 40 1.91 1.41 -20.01
N GLY A 41 1.09 0.93 -20.96
CA GLY A 41 0.77 1.68 -22.17
C GLY A 41 0.04 3.02 -21.96
N LEU A 42 -0.73 3.20 -20.87
CA LEU A 42 -1.38 4.50 -20.58
C LEU A 42 -0.40 5.54 -20.00
N MET A 43 0.67 5.09 -19.35
CA MET A 43 1.74 5.99 -18.88
C MET A 43 2.53 6.55 -20.06
N ASP A 44 2.71 5.75 -21.11
CA ASP A 44 3.45 6.13 -22.31
C ASP A 44 2.64 7.03 -23.28
N GLU A 45 1.32 7.11 -23.12
CA GLU A 45 0.43 7.84 -24.04
C GLU A 45 0.28 9.35 -23.72
N SER A 46 0.52 9.77 -22.47
CA SER A 46 0.33 11.17 -22.08
C SER A 46 1.15 11.57 -20.85
N ASP A 47 2.02 12.58 -21.02
CA ASP A 47 2.79 13.19 -19.92
C ASP A 47 1.91 13.65 -18.76
N LYS A 48 0.71 14.18 -19.06
CA LYS A 48 -0.22 14.61 -18.02
C LYS A 48 -0.71 13.43 -17.18
N ILE A 49 -1.12 12.34 -17.84
CA ILE A 49 -1.59 11.12 -17.15
C ILE A 49 -0.44 10.51 -16.36
N ASN A 50 0.75 10.43 -16.94
CA ASN A 50 1.94 9.91 -16.29
C ASN A 50 2.32 10.71 -15.03
N ASN A 51 2.28 12.05 -15.10
CA ASN A 51 2.58 12.92 -13.97
C ASN A 51 1.59 12.75 -12.81
N GLU A 52 0.29 12.62 -13.10
CA GLU A 52 -0.74 12.39 -12.08
C GLU A 52 -0.56 11.02 -11.40
N ILE A 53 -0.29 9.97 -12.19
CA ILE A 53 -0.06 8.62 -11.64
C ILE A 53 1.22 8.60 -10.80
N SER A 54 2.31 9.18 -11.29
CA SER A 54 3.59 9.28 -10.58
C SER A 54 3.47 10.06 -9.28
N GLY A 55 2.71 11.16 -9.28
CA GLY A 55 2.41 11.93 -8.06
C GLY A 55 1.65 11.11 -7.03
N LEU A 56 0.66 10.32 -7.46
CA LEU A 56 -0.09 9.41 -6.58
C LEU A 56 0.79 8.29 -6.02
N MET A 57 1.65 7.68 -6.85
CA MET A 57 2.60 6.65 -6.41
C MET A 57 3.60 7.21 -5.39
N THR A 58 4.11 8.42 -5.62
CA THR A 58 5.04 9.10 -4.71
C THR A 58 4.38 9.41 -3.37
N LEU A 59 3.17 9.96 -3.38
CA LEU A 59 2.41 10.25 -2.16
C LEU A 59 2.12 8.97 -1.36
N THR A 60 1.74 7.90 -2.06
CA THR A 60 1.42 6.60 -1.46
C THR A 60 2.64 5.97 -0.80
N SER A 61 3.78 6.00 -1.49
CA SER A 61 5.05 5.47 -0.96
C SER A 61 5.53 6.27 0.23
N SER A 62 5.52 7.60 0.14
CA SER A 62 5.95 8.49 1.23
C SER A 62 5.11 8.28 2.50
N HIS A 63 3.79 8.14 2.37
CA HIS A 63 2.94 7.94 3.53
C HIS A 63 3.19 6.59 4.23
N LEU A 64 3.36 5.51 3.45
CA LEU A 64 3.68 4.20 4.02
C LEU A 64 5.06 4.20 4.68
N GLU A 65 6.05 4.82 4.03
CA GLU A 65 7.40 4.93 4.56
C GLU A 65 7.41 5.65 5.91
N GLN A 66 6.63 6.72 6.07
CA GLN A 66 6.50 7.43 7.35
C GLN A 66 5.94 6.52 8.47
N ILE A 67 4.96 5.66 8.17
CA ILE A 67 4.43 4.70 9.16
C ILE A 67 5.51 3.70 9.57
N LEU A 68 6.26 3.18 8.58
CA LEU A 68 7.33 2.22 8.82
C LEU A 68 8.50 2.83 9.60
N GLN A 69 8.94 4.04 9.23
CA GLN A 69 9.96 4.80 9.94
C GLN A 69 9.58 5.04 11.40
N GLU A 70 8.32 5.42 11.65
CA GLU A 70 7.82 5.64 13.00
C GLU A 70 7.81 4.34 13.81
N GLY A 71 7.33 3.23 13.24
CA GLY A 71 7.36 1.95 13.93
C GLY A 71 8.77 1.41 14.19
N GLN A 72 9.74 1.73 13.32
CA GLN A 72 11.16 1.45 13.57
C GLN A 72 11.70 2.30 14.73
N LYS A 73 11.39 3.60 14.78
CA LYS A 73 11.79 4.48 15.90
C LYS A 73 11.22 4.03 17.24
N GLN A 74 9.99 3.52 17.25
CA GLN A 74 9.33 2.99 18.44
C GLN A 74 9.83 1.59 18.85
N GLY A 75 10.64 0.93 18.00
CA GLY A 75 11.10 -0.44 18.22
C GLY A 75 10.04 -1.52 17.98
N THR A 76 8.87 -1.14 17.44
CA THR A 76 7.77 -2.05 17.07
C THR A 76 8.10 -2.86 15.82
N PHE A 77 8.74 -2.23 14.84
CA PHE A 77 9.15 -2.87 13.59
C PHE A 77 10.64 -3.19 13.56
N ILE A 78 11.01 -4.22 12.78
CA ILE A 78 12.40 -4.63 12.55
C ILE A 78 13.24 -3.46 12.03
N GLN A 79 14.47 -3.34 12.55
CA GLN A 79 15.42 -2.31 12.16
C GLN A 79 16.55 -2.86 11.27
N SER A 80 16.59 -4.17 11.03
CA SER A 80 17.58 -4.83 10.18
C SER A 80 17.41 -4.56 8.68
N VAL A 81 16.26 -4.00 8.28
CA VAL A 81 15.92 -3.63 6.90
C VAL A 81 15.48 -2.18 6.86
N ALA A 82 15.93 -1.41 5.86
CA ALA A 82 15.56 0.00 5.74
C ALA A 82 14.04 0.18 5.51
N SER A 83 13.45 1.22 6.08
CA SER A 83 12.02 1.54 5.87
C SER A 83 11.65 1.74 4.40
N SER A 84 12.56 2.25 3.57
CA SER A 84 12.39 2.36 2.12
C SER A 84 12.22 0.98 1.45
N ASP A 85 13.03 0.00 1.84
CA ASP A 85 12.95 -1.36 1.30
C ASP A 85 11.68 -2.07 1.77
N LEU A 86 11.32 -1.90 3.05
CA LEU A 86 10.06 -2.40 3.61
C LEU A 86 8.84 -1.77 2.91
N THR A 87 8.93 -0.49 2.54
CA THR A 87 7.91 0.21 1.74
C THR A 87 7.78 -0.43 0.38
N MET A 88 8.90 -0.64 -0.34
CA MET A 88 8.91 -1.28 -1.65
C MET A 88 8.34 -2.70 -1.61
N ILE A 89 8.74 -3.52 -0.63
CA ILE A 89 8.24 -4.89 -0.43
C ILE A 89 6.73 -4.88 -0.19
N SER A 90 6.26 -4.02 0.70
CA SER A 90 4.84 -3.92 1.06
C SER A 90 3.99 -3.48 -0.13
N LEU A 91 4.45 -2.47 -0.88
CA LEU A 91 3.74 -1.98 -2.08
C LEU A 91 3.81 -2.96 -3.24
N ALA A 92 4.93 -3.66 -3.46
CA ALA A 92 5.04 -4.69 -4.49
C ALA A 92 4.09 -5.87 -4.22
N THR A 93 3.98 -6.27 -2.95
CA THR A 93 3.03 -7.30 -2.52
C THR A 93 1.60 -6.84 -2.80
N PHE A 94 1.23 -5.62 -2.38
CA PHE A 94 -0.07 -5.03 -2.67
C PHE A 94 -0.35 -4.95 -4.18
N LYS A 95 0.64 -4.52 -4.98
CA LYS A 95 0.58 -4.46 -6.45
C LYS A 95 0.13 -5.80 -7.04
N LEU A 96 0.74 -6.89 -6.59
CA LEU A 96 0.43 -8.24 -7.06
C LEU A 96 -1.00 -8.68 -6.67
N HIS A 97 -1.44 -8.36 -5.46
CA HIS A 97 -2.84 -8.62 -5.06
C HIS A 97 -3.85 -7.87 -5.93
N MET A 98 -3.59 -6.60 -6.24
CA MET A 98 -4.44 -5.80 -7.12
C MET A 98 -4.45 -6.34 -8.55
N PHE A 99 -3.29 -6.76 -9.07
CA PHE A 99 -3.18 -7.42 -10.37
C PHE A 99 -4.00 -8.72 -10.40
N ASN A 100 -3.86 -9.58 -9.39
CA ASN A 100 -4.63 -10.81 -9.28
C ASN A 100 -6.13 -10.54 -9.20
N TRP A 101 -6.54 -9.47 -8.52
CA TRP A 101 -7.94 -9.05 -8.46
C TRP A 101 -8.50 -8.65 -9.83
N LYS A 102 -7.75 -7.85 -10.60
CA LYS A 102 -8.07 -7.51 -11.99
C LYS A 102 -8.13 -8.76 -12.87
N PHE A 103 -7.12 -9.63 -12.81
CA PHE A 103 -7.02 -10.85 -13.61
C PHE A 103 -8.21 -11.78 -13.39
N ASN A 104 -8.67 -11.87 -12.14
CA ASN A 104 -9.87 -12.63 -11.76
C ASN A 104 -11.19 -11.88 -12.02
N LYS A 105 -11.18 -10.83 -12.86
CA LYS A 105 -12.36 -10.02 -13.22
C LYS A 105 -13.09 -9.46 -12.00
N PHE A 106 -12.34 -9.06 -10.97
CA PHE A 106 -12.85 -8.45 -9.73
C PHE A 106 -13.79 -9.35 -8.90
N LYS A 107 -13.72 -10.67 -9.06
CA LYS A 107 -14.70 -11.62 -8.50
C LYS A 107 -14.55 -11.96 -7.01
N PHE A 108 -13.39 -11.69 -6.41
CA PHE A 108 -13.16 -12.01 -5.00
C PHE A 108 -13.21 -10.77 -4.11
N ASN A 109 -13.36 -10.99 -2.81
CA ASN A 109 -13.42 -9.94 -1.80
C ASN A 109 -12.04 -9.28 -1.60
N LEU A 110 -11.83 -8.13 -2.26
CA LEU A 110 -10.57 -7.39 -2.18
C LEU A 110 -10.23 -6.98 -0.75
N THR A 111 -11.20 -6.45 0.00
CA THR A 111 -10.97 -5.96 1.37
C THR A 111 -10.50 -7.06 2.31
N GLU A 112 -11.06 -8.27 2.19
CA GLU A 112 -10.62 -9.43 2.98
C GLU A 112 -9.22 -9.88 2.56
N ASN A 113 -8.95 -9.93 1.25
CA ASN A 113 -7.67 -10.36 0.71
C ASN A 113 -6.53 -9.42 1.12
N ILE A 114 -6.75 -8.10 1.03
CA ILE A 114 -5.79 -7.09 1.50
C ILE A 114 -5.65 -7.09 3.02
N GLY A 115 -6.71 -7.39 3.77
CA GLY A 115 -6.63 -7.58 5.22
C GLY A 115 -5.74 -8.76 5.64
N LYS A 116 -5.81 -9.89 4.92
CA LYS A 116 -4.90 -11.03 5.14
C LYS A 116 -3.46 -10.68 4.77
N MET A 117 -3.27 -9.95 3.67
CA MET A 117 -1.96 -9.47 3.25
C MET A 117 -1.34 -8.54 4.29
N SER A 118 -2.08 -7.53 4.79
CA SER A 118 -1.55 -6.59 5.79
C SER A 118 -1.21 -7.29 7.10
N ALA A 119 -2.03 -8.25 7.55
CA ALA A 119 -1.71 -9.06 8.73
C ALA A 119 -0.44 -9.89 8.55
N SER A 120 -0.24 -10.49 7.36
CA SER A 120 0.97 -11.26 7.04
C SER A 120 2.21 -10.39 7.01
N LEU A 121 2.13 -9.21 6.39
CA LEU A 121 3.22 -8.24 6.38
C LEU A 121 3.55 -7.76 7.80
N LEU A 122 2.55 -7.45 8.63
CA LEU A 122 2.80 -7.08 10.03
C LEU A 122 3.51 -8.19 10.81
N ALA A 123 3.15 -9.45 10.60
CA ALA A 123 3.84 -10.57 11.24
C ALA A 123 5.33 -10.64 10.86
N LEU A 124 5.69 -10.26 9.62
CA LEU A 124 7.08 -10.19 9.16
C LEU A 124 7.81 -8.93 9.62
N LEU A 125 7.08 -7.81 9.73
CA LEU A 125 7.62 -6.52 10.11
C LEU A 125 7.85 -6.38 11.61
N ARG A 126 7.07 -7.11 12.44
CA ARG A 126 7.21 -7.09 13.89
C ARG A 126 8.62 -7.46 14.30
N ARG A 127 9.19 -6.67 15.21
CA ARG A 127 10.43 -7.04 15.87
C ARG A 127 10.18 -8.27 16.74
N ASN A 128 10.83 -9.39 16.40
CA ASN A 128 10.92 -10.51 17.34
C ASN A 128 11.95 -10.14 18.42
N PRO A 129 11.62 -10.29 19.71
CA PRO A 129 12.64 -10.25 20.74
C PRO A 129 13.59 -11.44 20.52
N ASP A 130 14.89 -11.14 20.47
CA ASP A 130 15.96 -12.15 20.53
C ASP A 130 15.92 -12.91 21.87
#